data_AF-A0A7Y5GZR6-F1
#
_entry.id   AF-A0A7Y5GZR6-F1
#
_cell.length_a   1.000
_cell.length_b   1.000
_cell.length_c   1.000
_cell.angle_alpha   90.00
_cell.angle_beta   90.00
_cell.angle_gamma   90.00
#
_symmetry.space_group_name_H-M   'P 1'
#
loop_
_entity.id
_entity.type
_entity.pdbx_description
1 polymer ?
#
loop_
_entity_poly.entity_id
_entity_poly.type
_entity_poly.pdbx_seq_one_letter_code
_entity_poly.pdbx_strand_id
1 'polypeptide(L)'
;MKKSGLVLLLLVPFSITSACRPNATEAEKNKPAVTTHDSGPMAPGYGMDPAEAEALYRRLAKEANECPDGNFVLNGTWRFVGESKLPGFTDELSFQGNTFTEWMSAATGERGTVTGTYSCIYKNRILMHIKRADPDGLFGNRTDDAFACDVLFPIRPEERPKMLMLCFPEWNLDPKKSLDYEYERISD
;
A
#
# COMPACT_ATOMS: atom_id res chain seq x y z
N MET A 1 46.30 -4.66 -53.03
CA MET A 1 45.55 -5.79 -52.43
C MET A 1 44.20 -5.29 -51.94
N LYS A 2 43.18 -6.15 -52.00
CA LYS A 2 41.73 -5.86 -51.92
C LYS A 2 41.18 -5.80 -50.47
N LYS A 3 40.18 -4.90 -50.31
CA LYS A 3 38.91 -4.96 -49.55
C LYS A 3 38.89 -5.00 -48.00
N SER A 4 38.41 -3.88 -47.45
CA SER A 4 37.15 -3.69 -46.68
C SER A 4 36.87 -4.52 -45.42
N GLY A 5 36.57 -3.80 -44.34
CA GLY A 5 35.84 -4.30 -43.17
C GLY A 5 35.60 -3.20 -42.12
N LEU A 6 34.59 -2.36 -42.36
CA LEU A 6 34.04 -1.38 -41.42
C LEU A 6 33.18 -2.13 -40.37
N VAL A 7 33.36 -1.86 -39.08
CA VAL A 7 32.30 -2.08 -38.08
C VAL A 7 32.16 -0.83 -37.22
N LEU A 8 31.00 -0.21 -37.37
CA LEU A 8 30.45 0.88 -36.60
C LEU A 8 29.82 0.28 -35.33
N LEU A 9 30.10 0.84 -34.15
CA LEU A 9 29.21 0.70 -33.00
C LEU A 9 29.15 2.03 -32.25
N LEU A 10 27.94 2.57 -32.28
CA LEU A 10 27.47 3.86 -31.80
C LEU A 10 26.82 3.66 -30.41
N LEU A 11 26.83 4.74 -29.61
CA LEU A 11 25.85 5.12 -28.55
C LEU A 11 26.20 4.90 -27.06
N VAL A 12 26.49 6.04 -26.42
CA VAL A 12 26.12 6.50 -25.05
C VAL A 12 24.61 6.40 -24.78
N PRO A 13 24.05 6.67 -23.57
CA PRO A 13 24.52 6.61 -22.18
C PRO A 13 23.54 5.79 -21.26
N PHE A 14 23.77 5.84 -19.94
CA PHE A 14 22.90 5.39 -18.84
C PHE A 14 21.37 5.41 -19.12
N SER A 15 20.67 4.35 -18.69
CA SER A 15 19.24 4.38 -18.39
C SER A 15 18.97 3.70 -17.05
N ILE A 16 18.66 4.51 -16.04
CA ILE A 16 17.95 4.10 -14.84
C ILE A 16 16.46 4.20 -15.17
N THR A 17 15.73 3.09 -15.16
CA THR A 17 14.27 3.05 -14.97
C THR A 17 13.87 1.65 -14.47
N SER A 18 13.83 1.46 -13.15
CA SER A 18 13.03 0.40 -12.55
C SER A 18 11.85 1.06 -11.84
N ALA A 19 10.88 1.50 -12.62
CA ALA A 19 9.53 1.71 -12.15
C ALA A 19 8.82 0.37 -12.32
N CYS A 20 8.20 -0.14 -11.25
CA CYS A 20 7.42 -1.37 -11.26
C CYS A 20 6.41 -1.43 -12.42
N ARG A 21 6.78 -2.07 -13.55
CA ARG A 21 5.94 -2.89 -14.45
C ARG A 21 6.71 -3.30 -15.73
N PRO A 22 6.48 -4.50 -16.29
CA PRO A 22 6.91 -4.82 -17.65
C PRO A 22 6.07 -4.03 -18.67
N ASN A 23 6.71 -3.58 -19.75
CA ASN A 23 6.10 -2.83 -20.85
C ASN A 23 4.89 -3.57 -21.46
N ALA A 24 3.69 -2.98 -21.38
CA ALA A 24 2.60 -3.33 -22.28
C ALA A 24 2.79 -2.57 -23.59
N THR A 25 2.78 -3.29 -24.71
CA THR A 25 2.89 -2.71 -26.06
C THR A 25 1.69 -1.85 -26.42
N GLU A 26 1.94 -0.80 -27.22
CA GLU A 26 1.03 0.28 -27.64
C GLU A 26 -0.31 -0.12 -28.30
N ALA A 27 -0.58 -1.42 -28.48
CA ALA A 27 -1.82 -1.95 -29.06
C ALA A 27 -2.99 -2.11 -28.06
N GLU A 28 -2.74 -2.00 -26.74
CA GLU A 28 -3.80 -2.13 -25.70
C GLU A 28 -4.50 -0.81 -25.33
N LYS A 29 -4.09 0.32 -25.92
CA LYS A 29 -4.54 1.66 -25.48
C LYS A 29 -6.02 1.99 -25.74
N ASN A 30 -6.74 1.18 -26.53
CA ASN A 30 -8.09 1.50 -27.03
C ASN A 30 -9.16 0.42 -26.77
N LYS A 31 -9.01 -0.42 -25.75
CA LYS A 31 -10.10 -1.29 -25.29
C LYS A 31 -10.41 -0.93 -23.83
N PRO A 32 -11.68 -0.72 -23.44
CA PRO A 32 -12.00 -0.63 -22.02
C PRO A 32 -11.50 -1.91 -21.37
N ALA A 33 -10.52 -1.78 -20.48
CA ALA A 33 -10.04 -2.88 -19.68
C ALA A 33 -11.21 -3.31 -18.79
N VAL A 34 -11.98 -4.30 -19.26
CA VAL A 34 -12.76 -5.14 -18.37
C VAL A 34 -11.72 -5.90 -17.57
N THR A 35 -11.33 -5.35 -16.42
CA THR A 35 -10.52 -6.03 -15.44
C THR A 35 -11.35 -7.18 -14.91
N THR A 36 -11.25 -8.32 -15.58
CA THR A 36 -11.48 -9.59 -14.91
C THR A 36 -10.48 -9.62 -13.75
N HIS A 37 -10.97 -9.76 -12.52
CA HIS A 37 -10.14 -9.98 -11.34
C HIS A 37 -9.45 -11.33 -11.51
N ASP A 38 -8.37 -11.35 -12.29
CA ASP A 38 -7.51 -12.51 -12.42
C ASP A 38 -7.00 -12.83 -11.02
N SER A 39 -7.32 -14.03 -10.55
CA SER A 39 -7.01 -14.54 -9.22
C SER A 39 -5.53 -14.91 -9.18
N GLY A 40 -4.67 -13.93 -9.48
CA GLY A 40 -3.23 -14.11 -9.47
C GLY A 40 -2.77 -14.68 -8.13
N PRO A 41 -1.52 -15.18 -8.04
CA PRO A 41 -1.03 -15.85 -6.84
C PRO A 41 -1.32 -15.03 -5.59
N MET A 42 -1.90 -15.69 -4.58
CA MET A 42 -2.21 -15.11 -3.28
C MET A 42 -0.96 -14.43 -2.74
N ALA A 43 -1.13 -13.32 -2.02
CA ALA A 43 -0.02 -12.69 -1.33
C ALA A 43 0.70 -13.73 -0.43
N PRO A 44 2.05 -13.69 -0.36
CA PRO A 44 2.79 -14.60 0.50
C PRO A 44 2.26 -14.45 1.94
N GLY A 45 2.21 -15.51 2.73
CA GLY A 45 1.61 -15.41 4.08
C GLY A 45 0.32 -16.20 4.30
N TYR A 46 -0.47 -16.42 3.25
CA TYR A 46 -1.78 -17.02 3.42
C TYR A 46 -1.71 -18.45 3.98
N GLY A 47 -2.45 -18.69 5.07
CA GLY A 47 -2.49 -19.99 5.75
C GLY A 47 -1.25 -20.33 6.60
N MET A 48 -0.29 -19.41 6.74
CA MET A 48 0.82 -19.57 7.68
C MET A 48 0.38 -19.25 9.11
N ASP A 49 1.18 -19.72 10.07
CA ASP A 49 1.08 -19.27 11.46
C ASP A 49 1.28 -17.75 11.54
N PRO A 50 0.51 -17.01 12.38
CA PRO A 50 0.62 -15.57 12.50
C PRO A 50 2.03 -15.05 12.76
N ALA A 51 2.81 -15.72 13.63
CA ALA A 51 4.17 -15.28 13.95
C ALA A 51 5.14 -15.50 12.78
N GLU A 52 4.96 -16.59 12.02
CA GLU A 52 5.73 -16.84 10.81
C GLU A 52 5.41 -15.83 9.70
N ALA A 53 4.13 -15.49 9.54
CA ALA A 53 3.69 -14.45 8.61
C ALA A 53 4.28 -13.09 8.97
N GLU A 54 4.21 -12.68 10.24
CA GLU A 54 4.83 -11.45 10.72
C GLU A 54 6.33 -11.41 10.41
N ALA A 55 7.07 -12.46 10.78
CA ALA A 55 8.51 -12.53 10.56
C ALA A 55 8.88 -12.44 9.07
N LEU A 56 8.12 -13.13 8.21
CA LEU A 56 8.30 -13.05 6.76
C LEU A 56 8.12 -11.62 6.25
N TYR A 57 7.06 -10.94 6.65
CA TYR A 57 6.76 -9.58 6.18
C TYR A 57 7.77 -8.55 6.66
N ARG A 58 8.20 -8.65 7.92
CA ARG A 58 9.28 -7.80 8.46
C ARG A 58 10.59 -8.04 7.73
N ARG A 59 10.90 -9.27 7.32
CA ARG A 59 12.06 -9.57 6.49
C ARG A 59 11.92 -8.97 5.09
N LEU A 60 10.78 -9.21 4.42
CA LEU A 60 10.52 -8.66 3.09
C LEU A 60 10.61 -7.14 3.07
N ALA A 61 10.12 -6.45 4.11
CA ALA A 61 10.21 -5.00 4.24
C ALA A 61 11.65 -4.48 4.37
N LYS A 62 12.55 -5.25 4.99
CA LYS A 62 13.97 -4.91 5.11
C LYS A 62 14.76 -5.18 3.82
N GLU A 63 14.35 -6.20 3.07
CA GLU A 63 15.04 -6.65 1.84
C GLU A 63 14.55 -5.91 0.60
N ALA A 64 13.25 -5.67 0.50
CA ALA A 64 12.66 -4.83 -0.54
C ALA A 64 12.97 -3.38 -0.16
N ASN A 65 14.06 -2.86 -0.74
CA ASN A 65 14.43 -1.45 -0.70
C ASN A 65 13.14 -0.63 -0.75
N GLU A 66 12.81 -0.02 0.39
CA GLU A 66 11.57 0.70 0.70
C GLU A 66 11.07 1.41 -0.55
N CYS A 67 9.76 1.44 -0.83
CA CYS A 67 9.21 2.33 -1.87
C CYS A 67 9.84 3.73 -1.69
N PRO A 68 10.91 4.11 -2.43
CA PRO A 68 11.81 5.16 -1.93
C PRO A 68 11.09 6.51 -2.02
N ASP A 69 10.24 6.60 -3.04
CA ASP A 69 9.37 7.72 -3.35
C ASP A 69 7.93 7.49 -2.86
N GLY A 70 7.69 6.42 -2.08
CA GLY A 70 6.36 5.97 -1.69
C GLY A 70 5.58 5.28 -2.82
N ASN A 71 4.32 4.96 -2.56
CA ASN A 71 3.34 4.64 -3.59
C ASN A 71 2.64 5.96 -3.96
N PHE A 72 2.89 6.49 -5.17
CA PHE A 72 2.32 7.75 -5.61
C PHE A 72 0.78 7.77 -5.56
N VAL A 73 0.13 6.61 -5.70
CA VAL A 73 -1.32 6.47 -5.61
C VAL A 73 -1.81 6.62 -4.17
N LEU A 74 -0.96 6.42 -3.17
CA LEU A 74 -1.30 6.64 -1.76
C LEU A 74 -1.05 8.08 -1.31
N ASN A 75 -0.12 8.81 -1.94
CA ASN A 75 0.25 10.16 -1.50
C ASN A 75 -0.97 11.09 -1.45
N GLY A 76 -1.12 11.83 -0.35
CA GLY A 76 -2.26 12.70 -0.07
C GLY A 76 -2.98 12.32 1.22
N THR A 77 -4.11 12.98 1.49
CA THR A 77 -4.92 12.74 2.68
C THR A 77 -6.23 12.05 2.33
N TRP A 78 -6.57 11.05 3.13
CA TRP A 78 -7.69 10.14 2.97
C TRP A 78 -8.58 10.23 4.20
N ARG A 79 -9.89 10.39 3.99
CA ARG A 79 -10.88 10.41 5.09
C ARG A 79 -11.66 9.11 5.08
N PHE A 80 -11.79 8.50 6.24
CA PHE A 80 -12.62 7.32 6.43
C PHE A 80 -14.09 7.65 6.16
N VAL A 81 -14.71 6.86 5.30
CA VAL A 81 -16.12 6.95 4.90
C VAL A 81 -16.86 5.61 5.06
N GLY A 82 -16.18 4.60 5.61
CA GLY A 82 -16.75 3.28 5.87
C GLY A 82 -17.68 3.24 7.09
N GLU A 83 -18.17 2.04 7.39
CA GLU A 83 -18.97 1.80 8.59
C GLU A 83 -18.08 1.45 9.79
N SER A 84 -18.35 2.08 10.94
CA SER A 84 -17.69 1.75 12.20
C SER A 84 -18.70 1.44 13.29
N LYS A 85 -18.37 0.49 14.16
CA LYS A 85 -19.16 0.19 15.37
C LYS A 85 -18.94 1.23 16.48
N LEU A 86 -17.89 2.04 16.37
CA LEU A 86 -17.59 3.11 17.32
C LEU A 86 -18.42 4.35 16.95
N PRO A 87 -19.33 4.82 17.83
CA PRO A 87 -20.17 5.97 17.52
C PRO A 87 -19.34 7.23 17.24
N GLY A 88 -19.67 7.92 16.15
CA GLY A 88 -18.98 9.15 15.75
C GLY A 88 -17.50 8.94 15.46
N PHE A 89 -17.09 7.73 15.07
CA PHE A 89 -15.71 7.46 14.68
C PHE A 89 -15.33 8.27 13.45
N THR A 90 -14.19 8.94 13.53
CA THR A 90 -13.55 9.66 12.43
C THR A 90 -12.13 9.19 12.32
N ASP A 91 -11.65 9.06 11.09
CA ASP A 91 -10.26 8.75 10.80
C ASP A 91 -9.83 9.53 9.55
N GLU A 92 -8.70 10.22 9.66
CA GLU A 92 -8.00 10.84 8.54
C GLU A 92 -6.59 10.28 8.47
N LEU A 93 -6.25 9.65 7.35
CA LEU A 93 -4.97 9.01 7.08
C LEU A 93 -4.25 9.78 5.97
N SER A 94 -3.09 10.35 6.29
CA SER A 94 -2.24 11.07 5.33
C SER A 94 -0.98 10.30 5.04
N PHE A 95 -0.66 10.13 3.75
CA PHE A 95 0.58 9.54 3.29
C PHE A 95 1.46 10.61 2.65
N GLN A 96 2.73 10.63 3.06
CA GLN A 96 3.76 11.48 2.46
C GLN A 96 5.04 10.68 2.27
N GLY A 97 5.41 10.40 1.01
CA GLY A 97 6.51 9.49 0.70
C GLY A 97 6.24 8.10 1.30
N ASN A 98 7.18 7.57 2.09
CA ASN A 98 7.03 6.29 2.82
C ASN A 98 6.48 6.45 4.26
N THR A 99 6.06 7.64 4.65
CA THR A 99 5.49 7.92 5.97
C THR A 99 3.99 8.04 5.94
N PHE A 100 3.35 7.75 7.07
CA PHE A 100 1.94 8.03 7.27
C PHE A 100 1.69 8.70 8.62
N THR A 101 0.63 9.50 8.67
CA THR A 101 0.05 10.04 9.90
C THR A 101 -1.45 9.82 9.86
N GLU A 102 -2.00 9.32 10.96
CA GLU A 102 -3.41 8.99 11.11
C GLU A 102 -3.98 9.74 12.31
N TRP A 103 -5.10 10.44 12.13
CA TRP A 103 -5.81 11.15 13.19
C TRP A 103 -7.17 10.50 13.41
N MET A 104 -7.33 9.89 14.58
CA MET A 104 -8.56 9.19 14.93
C MET A 104 -9.27 9.88 16.08
N SER A 105 -10.60 9.83 16.05
CA SER A 105 -11.43 10.22 17.18
C SER A 105 -12.75 9.46 17.22
N ALA A 106 -13.38 9.39 18.38
CA ALA A 106 -14.71 8.82 18.56
C ALA A 106 -15.54 9.65 19.54
N ALA A 107 -16.87 9.53 19.50
CA ALA A 107 -17.78 10.24 20.41
C ALA A 107 -17.62 9.82 21.89
N THR A 108 -16.91 8.72 22.15
CA THR A 108 -16.52 8.28 23.50
C THR A 108 -15.47 9.19 24.16
N GLY A 109 -14.91 10.15 23.42
CA GLY A 109 -13.89 11.08 23.88
C GLY A 109 -12.45 10.62 23.60
N GLU A 110 -12.29 9.37 23.15
CA GLU A 110 -11.00 8.87 22.66
C GLU A 110 -10.59 9.62 21.40
N ARG A 111 -9.35 10.12 21.39
CA ARG A 111 -8.77 10.88 20.28
C ARG A 111 -7.26 10.78 20.35
N GLY A 112 -6.62 10.82 19.20
CA GLY A 112 -5.18 10.83 19.17
C GLY A 112 -4.60 10.74 17.77
N THR A 113 -3.33 10.40 17.71
CA THR A 113 -2.57 10.36 16.47
C THR A 113 -1.67 9.13 16.44
N VAL A 114 -1.64 8.46 15.30
CA VAL A 114 -0.69 7.40 14.98
C VAL A 114 0.23 7.91 13.89
N THR A 115 1.53 7.71 14.03
CA THR A 115 2.52 8.05 13.01
C THR A 115 3.39 6.84 12.73
N GLY A 116 3.81 6.67 11.48
CA GLY A 116 4.58 5.50 11.11
C GLY A 116 5.19 5.57 9.72
N THR A 117 5.67 4.42 9.28
CA THR A 117 6.19 4.18 7.95
C THR A 117 5.47 3.01 7.32
N TYR A 118 5.44 2.96 6.00
CA TYR A 118 4.97 1.78 5.28
C TYR A 118 5.97 1.31 4.23
N SER A 119 5.94 0.00 3.96
CA SER A 119 6.77 -0.64 2.94
C SER A 119 5.89 -1.36 1.94
N CYS A 120 6.21 -1.27 0.65
CA CYS A 120 5.52 -2.00 -0.41
C CYS A 120 6.07 -3.43 -0.48
N ILE A 121 5.26 -4.43 -0.15
CA ILE A 121 5.73 -5.82 -0.02
C ILE A 121 5.45 -6.62 -1.28
N TYR A 122 4.20 -6.64 -1.71
CA TYR A 122 3.78 -7.49 -2.82
C TYR A 122 2.52 -6.95 -3.48
N LYS A 123 2.59 -6.68 -4.79
CA LYS A 123 1.47 -6.10 -5.57
C LYS A 123 0.87 -4.88 -4.86
N ASN A 124 -0.31 -5.05 -4.28
CA ASN A 124 -1.09 -4.02 -3.62
C ASN A 124 -1.03 -4.12 -2.09
N ARG A 125 -0.24 -5.05 -1.55
CA ARG A 125 -0.03 -5.24 -0.12
C ARG A 125 1.13 -4.39 0.40
N ILE A 126 0.86 -3.64 1.45
CA ILE A 126 1.83 -2.86 2.20
C ILE A 126 1.99 -3.43 3.61
N LEU A 127 3.15 -3.20 4.21
CA LEU A 127 3.38 -3.37 5.64
C LEU A 127 3.36 -2.00 6.28
N MET A 128 2.44 -1.74 7.20
CA MET A 128 2.45 -0.55 8.03
C MET A 128 3.21 -0.84 9.32
N HIS A 129 4.05 0.10 9.74
CA HIS A 129 4.81 0.03 10.98
C HIS A 129 4.59 1.33 11.76
N ILE A 130 3.98 1.20 12.93
CA ILE A 130 3.69 2.31 13.82
C ILE A 130 4.97 2.71 14.54
N LYS A 131 5.43 3.93 14.30
CA LYS A 131 6.57 4.51 15.03
C LYS A 131 6.15 5.14 16.35
N ARG A 132 4.90 5.61 16.45
CA ARG A 132 4.34 6.20 17.67
C ARG A 132 2.81 6.22 17.60
N ALA A 133 2.17 5.79 18.68
CA ALA A 133 0.76 6.05 18.97
C ALA A 133 0.66 7.03 20.15
N ASP A 134 -0.22 8.03 20.05
CA ASP A 134 -0.42 9.04 21.09
C ASP A 134 -1.92 9.31 21.31
N PRO A 135 -2.53 8.84 22.41
CA PRO A 135 -1.92 8.01 23.45
C PRO A 135 -1.56 6.60 22.95
N ASP A 136 -0.64 5.93 23.65
CA ASP A 136 -0.35 4.52 23.38
C ASP A 136 -1.59 3.65 23.70
N GLY A 137 -1.91 2.71 22.81
CA GLY A 137 -3.13 1.91 22.88
C GLY A 137 -4.37 2.55 22.25
N LEU A 138 -4.24 3.71 21.59
CA LEU A 138 -5.33 4.40 20.89
C LEU A 138 -6.01 3.48 19.87
N PHE A 139 -7.29 3.15 20.12
CA PHE A 139 -8.09 2.19 19.34
C PHE A 139 -7.39 0.83 19.15
N GLY A 140 -6.56 0.43 20.12
CA GLY A 140 -5.77 -0.80 20.09
C GLY A 140 -4.39 -0.68 19.44
N ASN A 141 -4.07 0.46 18.81
CA ASN A 141 -2.77 0.70 18.18
C ASN A 141 -1.70 1.01 19.23
N ARG A 142 -0.56 0.32 19.17
CA ARG A 142 0.59 0.56 20.04
C ARG A 142 1.82 0.97 19.24
N THR A 143 2.71 1.67 19.94
CA THR A 143 4.04 1.99 19.42
C THR A 143 4.81 0.71 19.08
N ASP A 144 5.47 0.69 17.93
CA ASP A 144 6.22 -0.44 17.33
C ASP A 144 5.37 -1.61 16.80
N ASP A 145 4.03 -1.50 16.84
CA ASP A 145 3.15 -2.45 16.15
C ASP A 145 3.41 -2.42 14.63
N ALA A 146 3.25 -3.58 14.00
CA ALA A 146 3.24 -3.67 12.56
C ALA A 146 2.11 -4.59 12.09
N PHE A 147 1.56 -4.30 10.92
CA PHE A 147 0.50 -5.09 10.32
C PHE A 147 0.47 -4.91 8.81
N ALA A 148 0.06 -5.97 8.11
CA ALA A 148 -0.11 -5.92 6.68
C ALA A 148 -1.46 -5.29 6.31
N CYS A 149 -1.52 -4.57 5.20
CA CYS A 149 -2.77 -4.12 4.59
C CYS A 149 -2.75 -4.36 3.08
N ASP A 150 -3.84 -4.88 2.53
CA ASP A 150 -4.11 -4.85 1.09
C ASP A 150 -4.80 -3.55 0.71
N VAL A 151 -4.22 -2.82 -0.24
CA VAL A 151 -4.78 -1.56 -0.76
C VAL A 151 -5.48 -1.81 -2.08
N LEU A 152 -6.74 -1.43 -2.21
CA LEU A 152 -7.56 -1.71 -3.41
C LEU A 152 -8.08 -0.40 -4.02
N PHE A 153 -7.73 -0.16 -5.29
CA PHE A 153 -8.13 1.01 -6.09
C PHE A 153 -8.82 0.59 -7.40
N PRO A 154 -9.71 1.43 -7.96
CA PRO A 154 -10.84 2.10 -7.33
C PRO A 154 -12.11 1.22 -7.33
N ILE A 155 -12.97 1.43 -6.33
CA ILE A 155 -14.29 0.78 -6.23
C ILE A 155 -15.28 1.35 -7.27
N ARG A 156 -15.12 2.63 -7.67
CA ARG A 156 -15.81 3.29 -8.80
C ARG A 156 -14.96 4.44 -9.37
N PRO A 157 -14.69 4.53 -10.69
CA PRO A 157 -13.84 5.58 -11.29
C PRO A 157 -14.48 6.97 -11.39
N GLU A 158 -15.80 7.08 -11.20
CA GLU A 158 -16.57 8.29 -11.54
C GLU A 158 -16.80 9.24 -10.35
N GLU A 159 -16.36 8.83 -9.16
CA GLU A 159 -16.40 9.61 -7.91
C GLU A 159 -14.96 9.94 -7.48
N ARG A 160 -14.78 10.85 -6.51
CA ARG A 160 -13.45 11.15 -5.93
C ARG A 160 -12.70 9.85 -5.63
N PRO A 161 -11.35 9.80 -5.76
CA PRO A 161 -10.61 8.55 -5.59
C PRO A 161 -10.97 7.87 -4.27
N LYS A 162 -11.52 6.66 -4.36
CA LYS A 162 -11.83 5.80 -3.22
C LYS A 162 -10.82 4.68 -3.10
N MET A 163 -10.49 4.33 -1.87
CA MET A 163 -9.57 3.27 -1.51
C MET A 163 -10.23 2.36 -0.48
N LEU A 164 -10.19 1.04 -0.72
CA LEU A 164 -10.48 0.05 0.31
C LEU A 164 -9.16 -0.52 0.82
N MET A 165 -8.95 -0.47 2.13
CA MET A 165 -7.82 -1.10 2.80
C MET A 165 -8.32 -2.27 3.65
N LEU A 166 -7.76 -3.45 3.42
CA LEU A 166 -8.00 -4.64 4.25
C LEU A 166 -6.77 -4.86 5.13
N CYS A 167 -6.86 -4.55 6.42
CA CYS A 167 -5.73 -4.61 7.34
C CYS A 167 -5.80 -5.83 8.28
N PHE A 168 -4.64 -6.38 8.62
CA PHE A 168 -4.50 -7.67 9.33
C PHE A 168 -3.66 -7.53 10.61
N PRO A 169 -4.17 -6.87 11.67
CA PRO A 169 -3.41 -6.64 12.91
C PRO A 169 -3.07 -7.92 13.68
N GLU A 170 -3.88 -8.98 13.54
CA GLU A 170 -3.63 -10.29 14.15
C GLU A 170 -2.73 -11.19 13.29
N TRP A 171 -2.18 -10.68 12.18
CA TRP A 171 -1.37 -11.44 11.23
C TRP A 171 -2.05 -12.68 10.61
N ASN A 172 -3.36 -12.79 10.77
CA ASN A 172 -4.19 -13.72 10.01
C ASN A 172 -4.53 -13.10 8.66
N LEU A 173 -3.81 -13.52 7.62
CA LEU A 173 -3.90 -12.93 6.28
C LEU A 173 -5.10 -13.45 5.45
N ASP A 174 -6.11 -14.04 6.10
CA ASP A 174 -7.41 -14.34 5.50
C ASP A 174 -8.22 -13.04 5.33
N PRO A 175 -8.59 -12.64 4.11
CA PRO A 175 -9.44 -11.46 3.86
C PRO A 175 -10.78 -11.48 4.59
N LYS A 176 -11.27 -12.64 5.05
CA LYS A 176 -12.50 -12.71 5.88
C LYS A 176 -12.27 -12.30 7.33
N LYS A 177 -11.02 -12.09 7.72
CA LYS A 177 -10.58 -11.73 9.06
C LYS A 177 -9.93 -10.34 9.09
N SER A 178 -9.93 -9.61 7.97
CA SER A 178 -9.43 -8.24 7.94
C SER A 178 -10.32 -7.29 8.72
N LEU A 179 -9.71 -6.18 9.11
CA LEU A 179 -10.42 -4.94 9.36
C LEU A 179 -10.50 -4.17 8.04
N ASP A 180 -11.71 -3.80 7.65
CA ASP A 180 -12.00 -3.19 6.36
C ASP A 180 -12.17 -1.69 6.55
N TYR A 181 -11.37 -0.90 5.84
CA TYR A 181 -11.39 0.55 5.90
C TYR A 181 -11.64 1.14 4.52
N GLU A 182 -12.76 1.84 4.36
CA GLU A 182 -13.05 2.59 3.13
C GLU A 182 -12.71 4.06 3.33
N TYR A 183 -11.90 4.60 2.42
CA TYR A 183 -11.46 5.99 2.44
C TYR A 183 -11.81 6.73 1.14
N GLU A 184 -12.11 8.01 1.27
CA GLU A 184 -12.18 8.98 0.17
C GLU A 184 -10.99 9.94 0.24
N ARG A 185 -10.32 10.19 -0.90
CA ARG A 185 -9.26 11.19 -0.97
C ARG A 185 -9.83 12.61 -0.84
N ILE A 186 -9.26 13.39 0.07
CA ILE A 186 -9.67 14.77 0.35
C ILE A 186 -8.59 15.82 0.02
N SER A 187 -7.32 15.41 -0.13
CA SER A 187 -6.23 16.27 -0.62
C SER A 187 -5.12 15.44 -1.27
N ASP A 188 -4.30 16.08 -2.12
CA ASP A 188 -3.06 15.52 -2.69
C ASP A 188 -1.83 15.88 -1.85
#